data_AF-A0A925WJI1-F1
#
_entry.id   AF-A0A925WJI1-F1
#
_cell.length_a   1.000
_cell.length_b   1.000
_cell.length_c   1.000
_cell.angle_alpha   90.00
_cell.angle_beta   90.00
_cell.angle_gamma   90.00
#
_symmetry.space_group_name_H-M   'P 1'
#
loop_
_entity.id
_entity.type
_entity.pdbx_description
1 polymer ?
#
loop_
_entity_poly.entity_id
_entity_poly.type
_entity_poly.pdbx_seq_one_letter_code
_entity_poly.pdbx_strand_id
1 'polypeptide(L)' 'DFGGESNIIEVYVRYLRQKTEAESETRLIHTVRGVGYVLREE' A
#
# COMPACT_ATOMS: atom_id res chain seq x y z
N ASP A 1 9.44 10.19 -18.36
CA ASP A 1 9.53 8.75 -18.64
C ASP A 1 10.03 8.07 -17.37
N PHE A 2 9.11 7.50 -16.57
CA PHE A 2 9.43 6.95 -15.24
C PHE A 2 10.01 5.53 -15.34
N GLY A 3 10.96 5.34 -16.25
CA GLY A 3 11.55 4.04 -16.61
C GLY A 3 12.50 3.43 -15.56
N GLY A 4 12.49 3.91 -14.32
CA GLY A 4 13.41 3.47 -13.26
C GLY A 4 12.84 3.40 -11.83
N GLU A 5 11.62 3.89 -11.59
CA GLU A 5 10.98 3.89 -10.25
C GLU A 5 9.79 2.90 -10.17
N SER A 6 9.81 1.85 -10.99
CA SER A 6 8.63 1.00 -11.26
C SER A 6 8.01 0.30 -10.02
N ASN A 7 8.68 0.32 -8.87
CA ASN A 7 8.20 -0.26 -7.61
C ASN A 7 8.15 0.73 -6.43
N ILE A 8 8.42 2.03 -6.62
CA ILE A 8 8.49 2.97 -5.50
C ILE A 8 7.17 3.01 -4.72
N ILE A 9 6.05 2.97 -5.44
CA ILE A 9 4.71 2.92 -4.86
C ILE A 9 4.53 1.66 -4.00
N GLU A 10 4.99 0.49 -4.46
CA GLU A 10 4.92 -0.74 -3.68
C GLU A 10 5.76 -0.66 -2.40
N VAL A 11 6.95 -0.06 -2.47
CA VAL A 11 7.83 0.16 -1.32
C VAL A 11 7.15 1.04 -0.27
N TYR A 12 6.57 2.17 -0.69
CA TYR A 12 5.87 3.07 0.23
C TYR A 12 4.58 2.46 0.79
N VAL A 13 3.81 1.74 -0.03
CA VAL A 13 2.64 1.00 0.47
C VAL A 13 3.04 -0.02 1.52
N ARG A 14 4.15 -0.75 1.32
CA ARG A 14 4.67 -1.68 2.32
C ARG A 14 5.06 -0.95 3.62
N TYR A 15 5.76 0.17 3.52
CA TYR A 15 6.13 0.95 4.71
C TYR A 15 4.94 1.51 5.47
N LEU A 16 3.90 1.96 4.75
CA LEU A 16 2.67 2.41 5.39
C LEU A 16 1.99 1.27 6.14
N ARG A 17 1.80 0.12 5.49
CA ARG A 17 1.22 -1.08 6.14
C ARG A 17 2.02 -1.52 7.36
N GLN A 18 3.35 -1.48 7.31
CA GLN A 18 4.18 -1.80 8.47
C GLN A 18 3.98 -0.84 9.65
N LYS A 19 3.60 0.42 9.39
CA LYS A 19 3.39 1.44 10.43
C LYS A 19 1.95 1.52 10.94
N THR A 20 0.98 1.12 10.12
CA THR A 20 -0.46 1.29 10.40
C THR A 20 -1.22 -0.03 10.55
N GLU A 21 -0.60 -1.16 10.23
CA GLU A 21 -1.20 -2.51 10.30
C GLU A 21 -0.31 -3.43 11.15
N ALA A 22 0.53 -2.86 12.03
CA ALA A 22 1.36 -3.60 12.97
C ALA A 22 0.48 -4.27 14.04
N GLU A 23 1.01 -5.29 14.72
CA GLU A 23 0.35 -5.92 15.88
C GLU A 23 -1.11 -6.40 15.64
N SER A 24 -1.45 -6.74 14.38
CA SER A 24 -2.80 -7.16 13.98
C SER A 24 -3.86 -6.04 14.01
N GLU A 25 -3.44 -4.77 13.93
CA GLU A 25 -4.33 -3.64 13.64
C GLU A 25 -5.07 -3.83 12.30
N THR A 26 -6.25 -3.20 12.18
CA THR A 26 -7.10 -3.29 10.99
C THR A 26 -6.33 -2.86 9.74
N ARG A 27 -6.41 -3.65 8.68
CA ARG A 27 -5.81 -3.30 7.39
C ARG A 27 -6.50 -2.07 6.80
N LEU A 28 -5.75 -0.99 6.63
CA LEU A 28 -6.24 0.27 6.08
C LEU A 28 -6.02 0.38 4.57
N ILE A 29 -4.90 -0.17 4.05
CA ILE A 29 -4.54 -0.02 2.64
C ILE A 29 -4.86 -1.31 1.89
N HIS A 30 -5.82 -1.24 0.97
CA HIS A 30 -6.30 -2.36 0.17
C HIS A 30 -5.82 -2.27 -1.27
N THR A 31 -5.58 -3.43 -1.89
CA THR A 31 -5.15 -3.49 -3.29
C THR A 31 -6.35 -3.76 -4.19
N VAL A 32 -6.57 -2.87 -5.16
CA VAL A 32 -7.57 -3.01 -6.21
C VAL A 32 -6.86 -3.45 -7.49
N ARG A 33 -6.99 -4.73 -7.85
CA ARG A 33 -6.30 -5.32 -9.00
C ARG A 33 -6.59 -4.53 -10.28
N GLY A 34 -5.53 -4.18 -11.00
CA GLY A 34 -5.62 -3.41 -12.26
C GLY A 34 -5.95 -1.93 -12.08
N VAL A 35 -6.08 -1.43 -10.85
CA VAL A 35 -6.44 -0.02 -10.57
C VAL A 35 -5.39 0.65 -9.66
N GLY A 36 -5.03 0.02 -8.54
CA GLY A 36 -4.10 0.62 -7.58
C GLY A 36 -4.43 0.26 -6.13
N TYR A 37 -4.43 1.26 -5.25
CA TYR A 37 -4.68 1.09 -3.81
C TYR A 37 -5.80 2.01 -3.33
N VAL A 38 -6.50 1.59 -2.28
CA VAL A 38 -7.58 2.37 -1.64
C VAL A 38 -7.44 2.30 -0.12
N LEU A 39 -7.77 3.41 0.56
CA LEU A 39 -7.82 3.49 2.02
C LEU A 39 -9.24 3.18 2.49
N ARG A 40 -9.42 2.17 3.35
CA ARG A 40 -10.73 1.80 3.95
C ARG A 40 -10.55 1.12 5.31
N GLU A 41 -11.47 1.39 6.22
CA GLU A 41 -11.53 0.81 7.58
C GLU A 41 -12.45 -0.43 7.69
N GLU A 42 -12.89 -1.00 6.55
CA GLU A 42 -13.84 -2.12 6.44
C GLU A 42 -13.72 -3.19 7.55
#